data_AF-A0A1R0KU90-F1
#
_entry.id   AF-A0A1R0KU90-F1
#
_cell.length_a   1.000
_cell.length_b   1.000
_cell.length_c   1.000
_cell.angle_alpha   90.00
_cell.angle_beta   90.00
_cell.angle_gamma   90.00
#
_symmetry.space_group_name_H-M   'P 1'
#
loop_
_entity.id
_entity.type
_entity.pdbx_description
1 polymer ?
#
loop_
_entity_poly.entity_id
_entity_poly.type
_entity_poly.pdbx_seq_one_letter_code
_entity_poly.pdbx_strand_id
1 'polypeptide(L)'
;MRAASLVGKHHLRMPVDLLGSRNHDANAFLIYLLLDGRSGPNTPAIMRREVGADRLGLSTAQWKRGMAALLREHKNTKGTQPAFVVNTRRGQGRASARTVLPAARYVKLPPDLLDRLPDLEHGGKALRLFGAVLELQPKNNDGGSRPPWCEESSAVLAKTAGVSPVTVPTLRQELEDAGMVIVDIADGRPPVILPIAQVLTEDERKDLATTLREILAARPGTRTPYRRRSGKSTESSVAVDDTTPRNTDDKPRTRTDASTRRTRPARTPRLANDRHEPQDGGRRDESA
;
A
#
# COMPACT_ATOMS: atom_id res chain seq x y z
N MET A 1 17.62 15.22 21.78
CA MET A 1 16.43 14.35 21.96
C MET A 1 16.59 13.14 21.04
N ARG A 2 16.60 11.91 21.56
CA ARG A 2 16.55 10.70 20.70
C ARG A 2 15.10 10.52 20.24
N ALA A 3 14.86 10.48 18.94
CA ALA A 3 13.57 10.14 18.38
C ALA A 3 13.15 8.77 18.94
N ALA A 4 12.02 8.71 19.65
CA ALA A 4 11.49 7.44 20.14
C ALA A 4 11.13 6.58 18.92
N SER A 5 11.73 5.39 18.80
CA SER A 5 11.44 4.44 17.72
C SER A 5 9.93 4.33 17.47
N LEU A 6 9.54 4.29 16.20
CA LEU A 6 8.13 4.25 15.82
C LEU A 6 7.46 2.93 16.22
N VAL A 7 8.24 1.91 16.61
CA VAL A 7 7.81 0.50 16.72
C VAL A 7 8.23 -0.12 18.07
N GLY A 8 7.41 -1.02 18.61
CA GLY A 8 7.80 -1.90 19.73
C GLY A 8 8.85 -2.95 19.29
N LYS A 9 9.50 -3.63 20.25
CA LYS A 9 10.59 -4.61 19.99
C LYS A 9 10.15 -5.92 19.30
N HIS A 10 9.02 -5.95 18.61
CA HIS A 10 8.48 -7.17 17.99
C HIS A 10 8.45 -7.02 16.46
N HIS A 11 8.64 -8.13 15.74
CA HIS A 11 8.49 -8.14 14.29
C HIS A 11 7.10 -7.65 13.89
N LEU A 12 7.10 -6.77 12.88
CA LEU A 12 5.88 -6.35 12.20
C LEU A 12 5.32 -7.54 11.42
N ARG A 13 4.03 -7.80 11.55
CA ARG A 13 3.37 -8.93 10.86
C ARG A 13 2.38 -8.36 9.88
N MET A 14 2.53 -8.73 8.62
CA MET A 14 1.67 -8.27 7.53
C MET A 14 0.81 -9.41 7.02
N PRO A 15 -0.53 -9.39 7.20
CA PRO A 15 -1.42 -10.36 6.60
C PRO A 15 -1.27 -10.39 5.08
N VAL A 16 -1.14 -11.59 4.51
CA VAL A 16 -0.99 -11.75 3.05
C VAL A 16 -2.20 -11.18 2.31
N ASP A 17 -3.40 -11.31 2.90
CA ASP A 17 -4.64 -10.76 2.33
C ASP A 17 -4.63 -9.22 2.22
N LEU A 18 -3.82 -8.53 3.02
CA LEU A 18 -3.67 -7.08 2.96
C LEU A 18 -2.67 -6.63 1.88
N LEU A 19 -1.69 -7.47 1.52
CA LEU A 19 -0.69 -7.17 0.47
C LEU A 19 -1.36 -6.94 -0.89
N GLY A 20 -2.17 -7.89 -1.35
CA GLY A 20 -2.85 -7.85 -2.64
C GLY A 20 -4.21 -7.14 -2.62
N SER A 21 -4.59 -6.55 -1.49
CA SER A 21 -5.95 -6.06 -1.32
C SER A 21 -6.23 -4.81 -2.15
N ARG A 22 -7.25 -4.90 -3.01
CA ARG A 22 -7.80 -3.76 -3.76
C ARG A 22 -8.73 -2.87 -2.92
N ASN A 23 -9.22 -3.40 -1.80
CA ASN A 23 -10.13 -2.70 -0.90
C ASN A 23 -9.41 -1.79 0.11
N HIS A 24 -8.09 -1.93 0.20
CA HIS A 24 -7.24 -1.15 1.09
C HIS A 24 -6.29 -0.34 0.24
N ASP A 25 -6.24 0.96 0.47
CA ASP A 25 -5.22 1.81 -0.14
C ASP A 25 -3.86 1.65 0.56
N ALA A 26 -2.83 2.24 -0.02
CA ALA A 26 -1.48 2.21 0.51
C ALA A 26 -1.40 2.77 1.96
N ASN A 27 -2.27 3.72 2.31
CA ASN A 27 -2.31 4.32 3.64
C ASN A 27 -2.90 3.37 4.68
N ALA A 28 -3.95 2.63 4.34
CA ALA A 28 -4.49 1.57 5.20
C ALA A 28 -3.40 0.54 5.55
N PHE A 29 -2.52 0.21 4.60
CA PHE A 29 -1.39 -0.68 4.86
C PHE A 29 -0.41 -0.11 5.89
N LEU A 30 0.00 1.17 5.74
CA LEU A 30 0.87 1.84 6.70
C LEU A 30 0.26 1.95 8.10
N ILE A 31 -1.01 2.31 8.16
CA ILE A 31 -1.77 2.43 9.40
C ILE A 31 -1.82 1.08 10.12
N TYR A 32 -2.07 -0.01 9.38
CA TYR A 32 -2.06 -1.35 9.95
C TYR A 32 -0.69 -1.71 10.53
N LEU A 33 0.40 -1.46 9.80
CA LEU A 33 1.76 -1.74 10.29
C LEU A 33 2.08 -0.94 11.56
N LEU A 34 1.72 0.34 11.59
CA LEU A 34 1.93 1.17 12.78
C LEU A 34 1.14 0.63 13.99
N LEU A 35 -0.10 0.18 13.78
CA LEU A 35 -0.89 -0.43 14.83
C LEU A 35 -0.34 -1.79 15.28
N ASP A 36 0.10 -2.64 14.35
CA ASP A 36 0.70 -3.94 14.67
C ASP A 36 1.99 -3.77 15.47
N GLY A 37 2.85 -2.85 15.05
CA GLY A 37 4.11 -2.53 15.73
C GLY A 37 3.96 -2.01 17.16
N ARG A 38 2.81 -1.40 17.47
CA ARG A 38 2.48 -0.93 18.82
C ARG A 38 1.60 -1.88 19.61
N SER A 39 1.00 -2.86 18.95
CA SER A 39 0.17 -3.87 19.61
C SER A 39 1.07 -5.00 20.12
N GLY A 40 0.98 -5.33 21.40
CA GLY A 40 1.57 -6.54 21.98
C GLY A 40 0.67 -7.77 21.77
N PRO A 41 1.16 -8.99 22.02
CA PRO A 41 0.34 -10.21 21.94
C PRO A 41 -1.00 -10.09 22.68
N ASN A 42 -1.01 -9.41 23.83
CA ASN A 42 -2.19 -9.15 24.66
C ASN A 42 -2.39 -7.66 24.99
N THR A 43 -1.82 -6.76 24.19
CA THR A 43 -1.81 -5.32 24.53
C THR A 43 -2.26 -4.51 23.31
N PRO A 44 -3.51 -4.00 23.30
CA PRO A 44 -3.99 -3.19 22.19
C PRO A 44 -3.20 -1.86 22.12
N ALA A 45 -2.98 -1.36 20.91
CA ALA A 45 -2.36 -0.06 20.73
C ALA A 45 -3.35 1.05 21.13
N ILE A 46 -2.91 1.96 22.00
CA ILE A 46 -3.63 3.21 22.23
C ILE A 46 -3.01 4.26 21.33
N MET A 47 -3.75 4.69 20.31
CA MET A 47 -3.29 5.71 19.39
C MET A 47 -4.40 6.71 19.09
N ARG A 48 -4.15 7.98 19.41
CA ARG A 48 -5.00 9.08 18.96
C ARG A 48 -4.80 9.26 17.46
N ARG A 49 -5.89 9.56 16.75
CA ARG A 49 -5.89 9.76 15.29
C ARG A 49 -4.83 10.77 14.86
N GLU A 50 -4.76 11.89 15.56
CA GLU A 50 -3.87 13.01 15.25
C GLU A 50 -2.40 12.56 15.35
N VAL A 51 -2.07 11.86 16.44
CA VAL A 51 -0.72 11.34 16.68
C VAL A 51 -0.33 10.27 15.66
N GLY A 52 -1.27 9.39 15.29
CA GLY A 52 -1.02 8.35 14.29
C GLY A 52 -0.84 8.91 12.88
N ALA A 53 -1.67 9.89 12.53
CA ALA A 53 -1.59 10.57 11.23
C ALA A 53 -0.26 11.32 11.09
N ASP A 54 0.10 12.12 12.10
CA ASP A 54 1.36 12.86 12.17
C ASP A 54 2.59 11.94 12.01
N ARG A 55 2.63 10.82 12.73
CA ARG A 55 3.71 9.83 12.64
C ARG A 55 3.92 9.22 11.26
N LEU A 56 2.87 9.18 10.43
CA LEU A 56 2.95 8.65 9.06
C LEU A 56 3.01 9.76 8.01
N GLY A 57 3.10 11.03 8.41
CA GLY A 57 3.01 12.17 7.49
C GLY A 57 1.65 12.26 6.77
N LEU A 58 0.59 11.70 7.36
CA LEU A 58 -0.74 11.68 6.80
C LEU A 58 -1.60 12.80 7.37
N SER A 59 -2.53 13.31 6.57
CA SER A 59 -3.65 14.09 7.09
C SER A 59 -4.59 13.23 7.94
N THR A 60 -5.30 13.86 8.88
CA THR A 60 -6.33 13.16 9.68
C THR A 60 -7.46 12.59 8.82
N ALA A 61 -7.72 13.17 7.65
CA ALA A 61 -8.69 12.67 6.67
C ALA A 61 -8.20 11.38 5.99
N GLN A 62 -6.93 11.33 5.56
CA GLN A 62 -6.30 10.11 5.03
C GLN A 62 -6.27 9.01 6.09
N TRP A 63 -5.93 9.34 7.34
CA TRP A 63 -6.00 8.40 8.45
C TRP A 63 -7.40 7.81 8.61
N LYS A 64 -8.44 8.67 8.68
CA LYS A 64 -9.84 8.21 8.79
C LYS A 64 -10.22 7.26 7.66
N ARG A 65 -9.86 7.59 6.42
CA ARG A 65 -10.17 6.78 5.25
C ARG A 65 -9.50 5.40 5.31
N GLY A 66 -8.20 5.37 5.59
CA GLY A 66 -7.46 4.10 5.71
C GLY A 66 -7.95 3.24 6.87
N MET A 67 -8.18 3.87 8.04
CA MET A 67 -8.73 3.18 9.21
C MET A 67 -10.14 2.63 8.96
N ALA A 68 -10.99 3.39 8.28
CA ALA A 68 -12.35 2.95 7.94
C ALA A 68 -12.37 1.76 6.96
N ALA A 69 -11.32 1.53 6.17
CA ALA A 69 -11.19 0.32 5.37
C ALA A 69 -10.78 -0.88 6.24
N LEU A 70 -9.79 -0.71 7.13
CA LEU A 70 -9.28 -1.76 8.00
C LEU A 70 -10.29 -2.28 9.03
N LEU A 71 -11.24 -1.43 9.44
CA LEU A 71 -12.30 -1.76 10.40
C LEU A 71 -13.50 -2.46 9.74
N ARG A 72 -13.60 -2.47 8.41
CA ARG A 72 -14.72 -3.14 7.74
C ARG A 72 -14.50 -4.64 7.75
N GLU A 73 -15.57 -5.36 8.01
CA GLU A 73 -15.62 -6.80 7.74
C GLU A 73 -15.53 -7.03 6.23
N HIS A 74 -14.64 -7.92 5.82
CA HIS A 74 -14.46 -8.23 4.41
C HIS A 74 -15.43 -9.33 3.99
N LYS A 75 -16.48 -8.95 3.27
CA LYS A 75 -17.36 -9.88 2.58
C LYS A 75 -16.67 -10.38 1.32
N ASN A 76 -15.94 -11.48 1.42
CA ASN A 76 -15.81 -12.39 0.28
C ASN A 76 -16.76 -13.55 0.56
N THR A 77 -17.70 -13.81 -0.35
CA THR A 77 -19.00 -14.48 -0.12
C THR A 77 -18.94 -15.99 0.20
N LYS A 78 -17.81 -16.51 0.69
CA LYS A 78 -17.61 -17.93 1.00
C LYS A 78 -16.88 -18.21 2.34
N GLY A 79 -16.87 -17.25 3.26
CA GLY A 79 -16.25 -17.40 4.58
C GLY A 79 -15.64 -16.08 5.03
N THR A 80 -16.27 -15.45 6.02
CA THR A 80 -15.99 -14.09 6.48
C THR A 80 -14.57 -14.01 7.05
N GLN A 81 -13.66 -13.34 6.35
CA GLN A 81 -12.42 -12.90 6.99
C GLN A 81 -12.75 -11.71 7.89
N PRO A 82 -12.36 -11.72 9.17
CA PRO A 82 -12.61 -10.60 10.06
C PRO A 82 -11.83 -9.37 9.60
N ALA A 83 -12.30 -8.20 10.05
CA ALA A 83 -11.60 -6.93 9.88
C ALA A 83 -10.12 -7.07 10.28
N PHE A 84 -9.21 -6.31 9.66
CA PHE A 84 -7.78 -6.34 10.01
C PHE A 84 -7.48 -5.65 11.34
N VAL A 85 -8.35 -4.72 11.75
CA VAL A 85 -8.26 -3.97 13.00
C VAL A 85 -9.61 -4.03 13.70
N VAL A 86 -9.58 -4.12 15.03
CA VAL A 86 -10.76 -3.94 15.90
C VAL A 86 -10.54 -2.75 16.81
N ASN A 87 -11.57 -1.92 16.96
CA ASN A 87 -11.56 -0.87 17.96
C ASN A 87 -12.15 -1.39 19.27
N THR A 88 -11.44 -1.18 20.37
CA THR A 88 -11.92 -1.45 21.71
C THR A 88 -11.97 -0.15 22.51
N ARG A 89 -12.87 -0.06 23.50
CA ARG A 89 -12.85 1.06 24.45
C ARG A 89 -11.93 0.71 25.61
N ARG A 90 -11.02 1.62 25.98
CA ARG A 90 -10.18 1.48 27.18
C ARG A 90 -10.19 2.81 27.94
N GLY A 91 -10.89 2.86 29.06
CA GLY A 91 -11.12 4.09 29.81
C GLY A 91 -11.86 5.15 28.98
N GLN A 92 -11.42 6.41 29.05
CA GLN A 92 -11.97 7.52 28.24
C GLN A 92 -11.46 7.57 26.78
N GLY A 93 -10.57 6.65 26.37
CA GLY A 93 -9.95 6.62 25.03
C GLY A 93 -10.45 5.47 24.14
N ARG A 94 -10.36 5.67 22.81
CA ARG A 94 -10.46 4.58 21.83
C ARG A 94 -9.08 3.89 21.71
N ALA A 95 -9.06 2.57 21.85
CA ALA A 95 -7.90 1.73 21.56
C ALA A 95 -8.16 0.96 20.27
N SER A 96 -7.10 0.64 19.54
CA SER A 96 -7.16 -0.16 18.31
C SER A 96 -6.23 -1.35 18.47
N ALA A 97 -6.75 -2.54 18.26
CA ALA A 97 -5.96 -3.75 18.21
C ALA A 97 -5.95 -4.25 16.77
N ARG A 98 -4.81 -4.74 16.31
CA ARG A 98 -4.80 -5.67 15.19
C ARG A 98 -5.72 -6.85 15.50
N THR A 99 -6.35 -7.39 14.47
CA THR A 99 -7.04 -8.66 14.59
C THR A 99 -6.00 -9.78 14.57
N VAL A 100 -6.00 -10.62 15.59
CA VAL A 100 -5.22 -11.85 15.60
C VAL A 100 -6.10 -12.92 14.95
N LEU A 101 -5.77 -13.26 13.71
CA LEU A 101 -6.36 -14.39 13.02
C LEU A 101 -5.46 -15.61 13.22
N PRO A 102 -5.84 -16.61 14.03
CA PRO A 102 -4.97 -17.74 14.36
C PRO A 102 -4.50 -18.54 13.12
N ALA A 103 -5.28 -18.53 12.04
CA ALA A 103 -4.98 -19.22 10.79
C ALA A 103 -4.54 -18.29 9.63
N ALA A 104 -4.43 -16.97 9.85
CA ALA A 104 -4.06 -16.07 8.76
C ALA A 104 -2.57 -16.18 8.44
N ARG A 105 -2.26 -16.34 7.16
CA ARG A 105 -0.89 -16.22 6.65
C ARG A 105 -0.43 -14.78 6.78
N TYR A 106 0.77 -14.59 7.32
CA TYR A 106 1.41 -13.29 7.39
C TYR A 106 2.88 -13.37 7.01
N VAL A 107 3.39 -12.25 6.51
CA VAL A 107 4.81 -11.99 6.28
C VAL A 107 5.37 -11.26 7.49
N LYS A 108 6.55 -11.68 7.96
CA LYS A 108 7.28 -10.95 9.00
C LYS A 108 8.14 -9.88 8.34
N LEU A 109 7.94 -8.63 8.74
CA LEU A 109 8.71 -7.48 8.31
C LEU A 109 9.73 -7.07 9.40
N PRO A 110 10.86 -6.47 9.02
CA PRO A 110 11.81 -5.89 9.97
C PRO A 110 11.13 -4.83 10.86
N PRO A 111 11.47 -4.76 12.16
CA PRO A 111 10.82 -3.85 13.10
C PRO A 111 11.16 -2.37 12.84
N ASP A 112 12.34 -2.07 12.30
CA ASP A 112 12.84 -0.72 11.96
C ASP A 112 12.28 -0.20 10.62
N LEU A 113 11.51 -1.01 9.89
CA LEU A 113 11.03 -0.69 8.56
C LEU A 113 10.19 0.58 8.49
N LEU A 114 9.41 0.88 9.54
CA LEU A 114 8.63 2.12 9.59
C LEU A 114 9.50 3.37 9.83
N ASP A 115 10.69 3.22 10.41
CA ASP A 115 11.62 4.33 10.61
C ASP A 115 12.24 4.79 9.26
N ARG A 116 12.19 3.96 8.21
CA ARG A 116 12.66 4.25 6.84
C ARG A 116 11.59 4.85 5.92
N LEU A 117 10.38 5.08 6.44
CA LEU A 117 9.28 5.68 5.67
C LEU A 117 9.57 7.05 5.06
N PRO A 118 10.26 7.98 5.76
CA PRO A 118 10.55 9.30 5.21
C PRO A 118 11.39 9.25 3.92
N ASP A 119 12.17 8.18 3.74
CA ASP A 119 13.03 7.99 2.57
C ASP A 119 12.28 7.43 1.36
N LEU A 120 10.97 7.15 1.50
CA LEU A 120 10.14 6.54 0.46
C LEU A 120 9.06 7.52 -0.02
N GLU A 121 9.22 8.03 -1.24
CA GLU A 121 8.23 8.90 -1.90
C GLU A 121 6.86 8.21 -1.97
N HIS A 122 6.83 6.92 -2.27
CA HIS A 122 5.63 6.10 -2.33
C HIS A 122 5.57 5.05 -1.21
N GLY A 123 5.93 5.44 0.02
CA GLY A 123 6.11 4.56 1.19
C GLY A 123 5.12 3.41 1.32
N GLY A 124 3.81 3.67 1.29
CA GLY A 124 2.81 2.61 1.42
C GLY A 124 2.80 1.59 0.26
N LYS A 125 3.10 2.01 -0.97
CA LYS A 125 3.19 1.11 -2.14
C LYS A 125 4.54 0.39 -2.17
N ALA A 126 5.63 1.09 -1.86
CA ALA A 126 6.97 0.52 -1.77
C ALA A 126 7.01 -0.58 -0.70
N LEU A 127 6.47 -0.34 0.48
CA LEU A 127 6.42 -1.35 1.55
C LEU A 127 5.52 -2.55 1.24
N ARG A 128 4.45 -2.36 0.43
CA ARG A 128 3.67 -3.50 -0.11
C ARG A 128 4.51 -4.34 -1.07
N LEU A 129 5.28 -3.70 -1.96
CA LEU A 129 6.20 -4.40 -2.84
C LEU A 129 7.25 -5.17 -2.03
N PHE A 130 7.80 -4.57 -0.98
CA PHE A 130 8.73 -5.25 -0.08
C PHE A 130 8.10 -6.47 0.61
N GLY A 131 6.87 -6.36 1.11
CA GLY A 131 6.13 -7.50 1.66
C GLY A 131 5.85 -8.60 0.63
N ALA A 132 5.60 -8.23 -0.64
CA ALA A 132 5.42 -9.18 -1.74
C ALA A 132 6.72 -9.93 -2.07
N VAL A 133 7.86 -9.24 -2.07
CA VAL A 133 9.19 -9.84 -2.25
C VAL A 133 9.44 -10.91 -1.17
N LEU A 134 9.13 -10.61 0.08
CA LEU A 134 9.28 -11.54 1.20
C LEU A 134 8.30 -12.73 1.14
N GLU A 135 7.07 -12.54 0.64
CA GLU A 135 6.12 -13.65 0.50
C GLU A 135 6.49 -14.61 -0.64
N LEU A 136 7.01 -14.06 -1.74
CA LEU A 136 7.43 -14.81 -2.93
C LEU A 136 8.84 -15.39 -2.80
N GLN A 137 9.60 -14.95 -1.78
CA GLN A 137 10.89 -15.52 -1.46
C GLN A 137 10.73 -17.03 -1.21
N PRO A 138 11.60 -17.88 -1.79
CA PRO A 138 11.59 -19.30 -1.50
C PRO A 138 11.72 -19.56 0.01
N LYS A 139 10.75 -20.28 0.59
CA LYS A 139 10.76 -20.62 2.02
C LYS A 139 11.63 -21.86 2.24
N ASN A 140 12.59 -21.78 3.15
CA ASN A 140 13.50 -22.88 3.52
C ASN A 140 12.82 -23.93 4.43
N ASN A 141 11.63 -24.39 4.06
CA ASN A 141 10.87 -25.33 4.90
C ASN A 141 11.30 -26.80 4.70
N ASP A 142 12.09 -27.11 3.66
CA ASP A 142 12.36 -28.50 3.23
C ASP A 142 13.86 -28.88 3.20
N GLY A 143 14.73 -28.19 3.95
CA GLY A 143 16.15 -28.59 4.07
C GLY A 143 17.03 -28.42 2.81
N GLY A 144 16.49 -27.86 1.72
CA GLY A 144 17.25 -27.49 0.52
C GLY A 144 17.87 -26.10 0.60
N SER A 145 18.99 -25.88 -0.11
CA SER A 145 19.67 -24.59 -0.28
C SER A 145 18.93 -23.68 -1.28
N ARG A 146 17.67 -23.34 -0.99
CA ARG A 146 16.96 -22.38 -1.83
C ARG A 146 17.58 -20.99 -1.67
N PRO A 147 17.65 -20.20 -2.75
CA PRO A 147 18.25 -18.88 -2.68
C PRO A 147 17.45 -17.96 -1.74
N PRO A 148 18.13 -17.14 -0.92
CA PRO A 148 17.48 -16.18 -0.03
C PRO A 148 16.99 -14.92 -0.77
N TRP A 149 16.65 -14.99 -2.06
CA TRP A 149 16.18 -13.85 -2.84
C TRP A 149 14.92 -14.19 -3.64
N CYS A 150 14.18 -13.16 -4.01
CA CYS A 150 13.05 -13.27 -4.91
C CYS A 150 13.52 -13.06 -6.36
N GLU A 151 13.14 -13.95 -7.27
CA GLU A 151 13.48 -13.88 -8.69
C GLU A 151 12.20 -14.02 -9.52
N GLU A 152 11.40 -12.95 -9.55
CA GLU A 152 10.04 -12.95 -10.09
C GLU A 152 9.81 -11.79 -11.06
N SER A 153 8.91 -11.97 -12.03
CA SER A 153 8.59 -10.93 -13.01
C SER A 153 7.89 -9.72 -12.37
N SER A 154 8.01 -8.54 -12.97
CA SER A 154 7.28 -7.34 -12.53
C SER A 154 5.76 -7.57 -12.45
N ALA A 155 5.21 -8.40 -13.33
CA ALA A 155 3.78 -8.72 -13.34
C ALA A 155 3.36 -9.52 -12.10
N VAL A 156 4.17 -10.52 -11.70
CA VAL A 156 3.92 -11.33 -10.49
C VAL A 156 4.06 -10.47 -9.24
N LEU A 157 5.14 -9.69 -9.14
CA LEU A 157 5.38 -8.76 -8.03
C LEU A 157 4.21 -7.76 -7.88
N ALA A 158 3.78 -7.16 -8.98
CA ALA A 158 2.68 -6.20 -8.99
C ALA A 158 1.35 -6.82 -8.52
N LYS A 159 1.05 -8.03 -9.00
CA LYS A 159 -0.15 -8.77 -8.61
C LYS A 159 -0.15 -9.06 -7.10
N THR A 160 0.97 -9.54 -6.57
CA THR A 160 1.10 -9.87 -5.14
C THR A 160 1.06 -8.62 -4.26
N ALA A 161 1.68 -7.52 -4.69
CA ALA A 161 1.73 -6.25 -3.95
C ALA A 161 0.47 -5.37 -4.14
N GLY A 162 -0.44 -5.73 -5.05
CA GLY A 162 -1.62 -4.92 -5.36
C GLY A 162 -1.27 -3.55 -5.97
N VAL A 163 -0.19 -3.47 -6.76
CA VAL A 163 0.27 -2.25 -7.44
C VAL A 163 0.24 -2.42 -8.97
N SER A 164 0.52 -1.36 -9.72
CA SER A 164 0.63 -1.45 -11.18
C SER A 164 1.98 -2.06 -11.58
N PRO A 165 2.03 -3.00 -12.56
CA PRO A 165 3.28 -3.53 -13.10
C PRO A 165 4.27 -2.47 -13.57
N VAL A 166 3.74 -1.37 -14.14
CA VAL A 166 4.54 -0.25 -14.64
C VAL A 166 5.25 0.50 -13.51
N THR A 167 4.69 0.49 -12.30
CA THR A 167 5.28 1.17 -11.13
C THR A 167 6.33 0.34 -10.40
N VAL A 168 6.43 -0.96 -10.67
CA VAL A 168 7.36 -1.86 -9.95
C VAL A 168 8.82 -1.43 -10.06
N PRO A 169 9.36 -1.05 -11.24
CA PRO A 169 10.75 -0.60 -11.34
C PRO A 169 11.05 0.61 -10.45
N THR A 170 10.15 1.60 -10.41
CA THR A 170 10.28 2.81 -9.58
C THR A 170 10.23 2.46 -8.09
N LEU A 171 9.22 1.70 -7.66
CA LEU A 171 9.08 1.29 -6.26
C LEU A 171 10.26 0.43 -5.79
N ARG A 172 10.81 -0.41 -6.67
CA ARG A 172 12.01 -1.20 -6.38
C ARG A 172 13.23 -0.30 -6.20
N GLN A 173 13.39 0.72 -7.05
CA GLN A 173 14.46 1.70 -6.92
C GLN A 173 14.37 2.45 -5.58
N GLU A 174 13.18 2.89 -5.19
CA GLU A 174 12.95 3.51 -3.86
C GLU A 174 13.36 2.58 -2.71
N LEU A 175 13.00 1.29 -2.77
CA LEU A 175 13.41 0.32 -1.76
C LEU A 175 14.93 0.08 -1.73
N GLU A 176 15.59 0.11 -2.89
CA GLU A 176 17.04 -0.04 -3.00
C GLU A 176 17.77 1.17 -2.41
N ASP A 177 17.29 2.37 -2.73
CA ASP A 177 17.86 3.63 -2.23
C ASP A 177 17.63 3.77 -0.71
N ALA A 178 16.48 3.33 -0.19
CA ALA A 178 16.22 3.19 1.26
C ALA A 178 16.97 2.03 1.93
N GLY A 179 17.76 1.25 1.16
CA GLY A 179 18.58 0.17 1.68
C GLY A 179 17.82 -1.02 2.23
N MET A 180 16.60 -1.20 1.76
CA MET A 180 15.73 -2.29 2.16
C MET A 180 15.94 -3.52 1.28
N VAL A 181 16.45 -3.33 0.06
CA VAL A 181 16.74 -4.42 -0.88
C VAL A 181 18.07 -4.18 -1.58
N ILE A 182 18.69 -5.27 -2.02
CA ILE A 182 19.75 -5.26 -3.03
C ILE A 182 19.16 -5.87 -4.30
N VAL A 183 19.39 -5.22 -5.43
CA VAL A 183 18.81 -5.60 -6.71
C VAL A 183 19.92 -5.91 -7.70
N ASP A 184 19.79 -7.05 -8.38
CA ASP A 184 20.58 -7.37 -9.56
C ASP A 184 19.63 -7.66 -10.73
N ILE A 185 19.92 -7.07 -11.89
CA ILE A 185 19.12 -7.24 -13.11
C ILE A 185 20.09 -7.73 -14.17
N ALA A 186 19.67 -8.72 -14.95
CA ALA A 186 20.39 -9.19 -16.11
C ALA A 186 19.43 -9.27 -17.30
N ASP A 187 19.93 -8.97 -18.50
CA ASP A 187 19.10 -9.00 -19.71
C ASP A 187 18.47 -10.38 -19.92
N GLY A 188 17.18 -10.39 -20.27
CA GLY A 188 16.42 -11.62 -20.53
C GLY A 188 16.03 -12.44 -19.29
N ARG A 189 16.36 -11.98 -18.07
CA ARG A 189 15.98 -12.65 -16.81
C ARG A 189 15.10 -11.79 -15.91
N PRO A 190 14.26 -12.39 -15.05
CA PRO A 190 13.61 -11.68 -13.97
C PRO A 190 14.64 -11.00 -13.06
N PRO A 191 14.30 -9.85 -12.45
CA PRO A 191 15.16 -9.20 -11.48
C PRO A 191 15.37 -10.10 -10.25
N VAL A 192 16.62 -10.18 -9.77
CA VAL A 192 16.97 -10.77 -8.49
C VAL A 192 16.88 -9.69 -7.42
N ILE A 193 16.01 -9.90 -6.43
CA ILE A 193 15.74 -8.96 -5.34
C ILE A 193 16.04 -9.64 -4.02
N LEU A 194 17.13 -9.24 -3.37
CA LEU A 194 17.54 -9.69 -2.05
C LEU A 194 16.99 -8.74 -0.98
N PRO A 195 16.02 -9.14 -0.15
CA PRO A 195 15.54 -8.32 0.94
C PRO A 195 16.56 -8.23 2.09
N ILE A 196 16.72 -7.03 2.65
CA ILE A 196 17.63 -6.76 3.75
C ILE A 196 16.82 -6.60 5.04
N ALA A 197 17.02 -7.51 5.99
CA ALA A 197 16.26 -7.54 7.24
C ALA A 197 16.88 -6.72 8.39
N GLN A 198 18.10 -6.24 8.22
CA GLN A 198 18.86 -5.50 9.24
C GLN A 198 19.39 -4.17 8.69
N VAL A 199 19.83 -3.28 9.58
CA VAL A 199 20.57 -2.09 9.15
C VAL A 199 21.98 -2.53 8.80
N LEU A 200 22.40 -2.27 7.56
CA LEU A 200 23.76 -2.50 7.09
C LEU A 200 24.48 -1.17 6.94
N THR A 201 25.76 -1.14 7.28
CA THR A 201 26.68 -0.09 6.86
C THR A 201 26.81 -0.06 5.33
N GLU A 202 27.32 1.04 4.79
CA GLU A 202 27.53 1.18 3.35
C GLU A 202 28.53 0.15 2.82
N ASP A 203 29.57 -0.18 3.59
CA ASP A 203 30.58 -1.16 3.19
C ASP A 203 30.04 -2.58 3.25
N GLU A 204 29.33 -2.96 4.32
CA GLU A 204 28.65 -4.27 4.38
C GLU A 204 27.64 -4.45 3.23
N ARG A 205 26.96 -3.37 2.83
CA ARG A 205 26.04 -3.40 1.69
C ARG A 205 26.77 -3.62 0.38
N LYS A 206 27.90 -2.95 0.15
CA LYS A 206 28.73 -3.13 -1.05
C LYS A 206 29.32 -4.54 -1.12
N ASP A 207 29.78 -5.07 0.00
CA ASP A 207 30.31 -6.42 0.09
C ASP A 207 29.22 -7.44 -0.25
N LEU A 208 28.05 -7.32 0.39
CA LEU A 208 26.91 -8.20 0.11
C LEU A 208 26.43 -8.10 -1.34
N ALA A 209 26.42 -6.91 -1.92
CA ALA A 209 26.08 -6.71 -3.33
C ALA A 209 27.12 -7.36 -4.26
N THR A 210 28.41 -7.30 -3.91
CA THR A 210 29.49 -7.94 -4.66
C THR A 210 29.38 -9.45 -4.59
N THR A 211 29.21 -10.02 -3.38
CA THR A 211 28.98 -11.45 -3.17
C THR A 211 27.75 -11.94 -3.93
N LEU A 212 26.64 -11.18 -3.91
CA LEU A 212 25.45 -11.53 -4.68
C LEU A 212 25.76 -11.62 -6.18
N ARG A 213 26.46 -10.63 -6.75
CA ARG A 213 26.84 -10.64 -8.17
C ARG A 213 27.76 -11.81 -8.51
N GLU A 214 28.71 -12.15 -7.66
CA GLU A 214 29.62 -13.30 -7.85
C GLU A 214 28.86 -14.63 -7.88
N ILE A 215 27.97 -14.86 -6.90
CA ILE A 215 27.11 -16.05 -6.86
C ILE A 215 26.24 -16.13 -8.12
N LEU A 216 25.70 -14.98 -8.54
CA LEU A 216 24.83 -14.86 -9.70
C LEU A 216 25.58 -15.03 -11.03
N ALA A 217 26.85 -14.62 -11.12
CA ALA A 217 27.71 -14.82 -12.28
C ALA A 217 28.14 -16.28 -12.45
N ALA A 218 28.32 -17.01 -11.34
CA ALA A 218 28.62 -18.44 -11.36
C ALA A 218 27.42 -19.32 -11.77
N ARG A 219 26.20 -18.77 -11.84
CA ARG A 219 25.01 -19.52 -12.27
C ARG A 219 25.01 -19.74 -13.79
N PRO A 220 24.63 -20.93 -14.28
CA PRO A 220 24.59 -21.23 -15.70
C PRO A 220 23.61 -20.33 -16.49
N GLY A 221 24.02 -20.00 -17.73
CA GLY A 221 23.28 -19.26 -18.76
C GLY A 221 23.78 -17.81 -18.98
N THR A 222 23.45 -17.22 -20.14
CA THR A 222 23.92 -15.90 -20.56
C THR A 222 23.41 -14.79 -19.64
N ARG A 223 24.32 -13.95 -19.14
CA ARG A 223 24.02 -12.71 -18.41
C ARG A 223 24.66 -11.54 -19.14
N THR A 224 23.91 -10.46 -19.30
CA THR A 224 24.45 -9.12 -19.56
C THR A 224 24.24 -8.29 -18.28
N PRO A 225 25.29 -7.71 -17.67
CA PRO A 225 25.14 -6.92 -16.45
C PRO A 225 24.24 -5.70 -16.67
N TYR A 226 23.30 -5.46 -15.76
CA TYR A 226 22.49 -4.23 -15.80
C TYR A 226 23.30 -3.00 -15.38
N ARG A 227 23.17 -1.93 -16.17
CA ARG A 227 23.70 -0.60 -15.85
C ARG A 227 22.57 0.26 -15.28
N ARG A 228 22.69 0.69 -14.02
CA ARG A 228 21.79 1.66 -13.38
C ARG A 228 21.59 2.85 -14.33
N ARG A 229 20.33 3.25 -14.58
CA ARG A 229 20.05 4.51 -15.28
C ARG A 229 20.48 5.66 -14.37
N SER A 230 21.66 6.22 -14.62
CA SER A 230 22.05 7.50 -14.05
C SER A 230 21.18 8.59 -14.68
N GLY A 231 20.02 8.86 -14.09
CA GLY A 231 19.21 10.02 -14.45
C GLY A 231 19.93 11.29 -13.98
N LYS A 232 20.83 11.84 -14.80
CA LYS A 232 21.11 13.28 -14.72
C LYS A 232 19.83 13.99 -15.16
N SER A 233 19.23 14.76 -14.26
CA SER A 233 18.20 15.74 -14.62
C SER A 233 18.77 16.57 -15.76
N THR A 234 18.15 16.48 -16.94
CA THR A 234 18.51 17.35 -18.05
C THR A 234 17.88 18.68 -17.72
N GLU A 235 18.66 19.59 -17.13
CA GLU A 235 18.29 21.00 -17.09
C GLU A 235 18.13 21.45 -18.54
N SER A 236 16.88 21.71 -18.94
CA SER A 236 16.58 22.33 -20.22
C SER A 236 17.18 23.72 -20.25
N SER A 237 18.39 23.85 -20.79
CA SER A 237 18.89 25.12 -21.28
C SER A 237 18.06 25.49 -22.52
N VAL A 238 17.08 26.37 -22.34
CA VAL A 238 16.43 27.04 -23.46
C VAL A 238 17.45 28.01 -24.05
N ALA A 239 18.22 27.54 -25.03
CA ALA A 239 18.87 28.41 -25.98
C ALA A 239 17.77 28.95 -26.89
N VAL A 240 17.50 30.24 -26.79
CA VAL A 240 16.75 30.99 -27.79
C VAL A 240 17.65 31.03 -29.02
N ASP A 241 17.27 30.33 -30.08
CA ASP A 241 17.84 30.56 -31.40
C ASP A 241 16.72 30.75 -32.41
N ASP A 242 16.87 31.84 -33.13
CA ASP A 242 15.88 32.55 -33.91
C ASP A 242 16.03 32.09 -35.37
N THR A 243 15.05 31.37 -35.92
CA THR A 243 14.90 31.21 -37.38
C THR A 243 13.56 30.57 -37.71
N THR A 244 12.57 31.42 -37.94
CA THR A 244 11.29 31.06 -38.57
C THR A 244 11.44 31.14 -40.09
N PRO A 245 10.74 30.28 -40.87
CA PRO A 245 10.13 30.75 -42.11
C PRO A 245 8.60 30.74 -41.98
N ARG A 246 8.03 31.94 -42.13
CA ARG A 246 6.61 32.22 -42.36
C ARG A 246 6.11 31.42 -43.56
N ASN A 247 4.90 30.87 -43.47
CA ASN A 247 4.00 30.97 -44.60
C ASN A 247 2.56 31.20 -44.14
N THR A 248 1.93 32.15 -44.81
CA THR A 248 0.63 32.77 -44.51
C THR A 248 -0.43 32.17 -45.44
N ASP A 249 -1.67 32.65 -45.28
CA ASP A 249 -2.85 32.45 -46.14
C ASP A 249 -3.69 31.20 -45.82
N ASP A 250 -5.00 31.26 -45.63
CA ASP A 250 -5.94 32.36 -45.51
C ASP A 250 -7.25 31.75 -44.94
N LYS A 251 -8.02 32.50 -44.14
CA LYS A 251 -9.32 32.03 -43.62
C LYS A 251 -10.43 32.29 -44.66
N PRO A 252 -11.61 31.66 -44.52
CA PRO A 252 -12.65 32.41 -43.81
C PRO A 252 -13.46 31.58 -42.80
N ARG A 253 -13.87 32.31 -41.76
CA ARG A 253 -14.79 31.92 -40.69
C ARG A 253 -16.22 31.77 -41.22
N THR A 254 -16.98 30.84 -40.66
CA THR A 254 -18.41 31.05 -40.42
C THR A 254 -18.72 30.88 -38.94
N ARG A 255 -19.50 31.85 -38.47
CA ARG A 255 -19.88 32.16 -37.10
C ARG A 255 -21.40 32.08 -37.10
N THR A 256 -21.99 31.37 -36.15
CA THR A 256 -23.38 31.62 -35.77
C THR A 256 -23.46 31.63 -34.26
N ASP A 257 -23.61 32.84 -33.74
CA ASP A 257 -23.97 33.13 -32.35
C ASP A 257 -25.49 33.04 -32.16
N ALA A 258 -25.88 32.80 -30.90
CA ALA A 258 -26.99 33.43 -30.17
C ALA A 258 -28.29 32.64 -29.90
N SER A 259 -28.46 32.38 -28.59
CA SER A 259 -29.64 32.69 -27.74
C SER A 259 -30.85 31.76 -27.85
N THR A 260 -31.47 31.23 -26.77
CA THR A 260 -32.01 32.01 -25.64
C THR A 260 -32.39 31.12 -24.44
N ARG A 261 -32.19 31.65 -23.22
CA ARG A 261 -32.69 31.19 -21.90
C ARG A 261 -34.20 30.91 -21.85
N ARG A 262 -34.62 30.00 -20.96
CA ARG A 262 -35.76 30.15 -20.00
C ARG A 262 -35.79 28.97 -19.00
N THR A 263 -35.41 29.18 -17.74
CA THR A 263 -36.26 29.24 -16.51
C THR A 263 -37.06 27.98 -16.13
N ARG A 264 -36.77 27.50 -14.90
CA ARG A 264 -37.37 26.42 -14.09
C ARG A 264 -38.86 26.72 -13.74
N PRO A 265 -39.65 25.72 -13.30
CA PRO A 265 -39.85 25.59 -11.85
C PRO A 265 -39.94 24.15 -11.32
N ALA A 266 -39.79 24.03 -10.00
CA ALA A 266 -40.05 22.85 -9.19
C ALA A 266 -41.55 22.67 -8.88
N ARG A 267 -41.99 21.44 -8.60
CA ARG A 267 -43.10 21.04 -7.69
C ARG A 267 -43.15 19.50 -7.61
N THR A 268 -42.67 18.89 -6.52
CA THR A 268 -43.40 18.33 -5.33
C THR A 268 -44.24 17.06 -5.55
N PRO A 269 -44.25 16.16 -4.55
CA PRO A 269 -44.70 14.76 -4.65
C PRO A 269 -46.21 14.62 -4.48
N ARG A 270 -46.81 13.57 -5.04
CA ARG A 270 -48.17 13.13 -4.70
C ARG A 270 -48.12 11.97 -3.71
N LEU A 271 -48.60 12.26 -2.51
CA LEU A 271 -49.27 11.32 -1.60
C LEU A 271 -50.57 10.86 -2.25
N ALA A 272 -50.87 9.57 -2.16
CA ALA A 272 -52.22 9.05 -2.05
C ALA A 272 -52.29 8.27 -0.73
N ASN A 273 -53.00 8.87 0.23
CA ASN A 273 -53.61 8.14 1.33
C ASN A 273 -54.67 7.20 0.73
N ASP A 274 -54.73 5.97 1.21
CA ASP A 274 -56.01 5.44 1.63
C ASP A 274 -55.86 4.87 3.05
N ARG A 275 -56.66 5.45 3.94
CA ARG A 275 -56.86 5.04 5.32
C ARG A 275 -57.96 3.99 5.32
N HIS A 276 -57.76 2.93 6.07
CA HIS A 276 -58.78 2.38 6.96
C HIS A 276 -58.09 1.72 8.17
N GLU A 277 -58.05 2.45 9.28
CA GLU A 277 -58.09 1.88 10.64
C GLU A 277 -59.56 1.52 10.98
N PRO A 278 -59.89 1.06 12.20
CA PRO A 278 -59.38 -0.11 12.93
C PRO A 278 -60.57 -0.99 13.39
N GLN A 279 -60.32 -2.18 13.95
CA GLN A 279 -61.24 -2.77 14.93
C GLN A 279 -60.45 -3.35 16.11
N ASP A 280 -60.51 -2.59 17.20
CA ASP A 280 -60.35 -3.05 18.57
C ASP A 280 -61.75 -3.53 19.07
N GLY A 281 -61.81 -4.61 19.85
CA GLY A 281 -63.10 -5.17 20.24
C GLY A 281 -63.16 -6.54 20.91
N GLY A 282 -62.35 -6.76 21.95
CA GLY A 282 -62.86 -7.24 23.25
C GLY A 282 -63.29 -8.71 23.50
N ARG A 283 -62.82 -9.17 24.68
CA ARG A 283 -63.45 -10.05 25.70
C ARG A 283 -63.34 -11.58 25.51
N ARG A 284 -62.61 -12.25 26.43
CA ARG A 284 -63.09 -13.08 27.58
C ARG A 284 -63.21 -14.56 27.15
N ASP A 285 -62.86 -15.60 27.91
CA ASP A 285 -62.92 -15.85 29.35
C ASP A 285 -61.85 -16.84 29.83
N GLU A 286 -61.65 -16.83 31.15
CA GLU A 286 -61.01 -17.85 31.99
C GLU A 286 -61.69 -19.23 31.86
N SER A 287 -60.94 -20.32 32.04
CA SER A 287 -61.15 -21.34 33.10
C SER A 287 -60.56 -22.71 32.75
N ALA A 288 -60.00 -23.33 33.80
CA ALA A 288 -59.50 -24.71 33.98
C ALA A 288 -58.07 -25.03 33.52
#